data_AF-A0A957CS00-F1
#
_entry.id   AF-A0A957CS00-F1
#
_cell.length_a   1.000
_cell.length_b   1.000
_cell.length_c   1.000
_cell.angle_alpha   90.00
_cell.angle_beta   90.00
_cell.angle_gamma   90.00
#
_symmetry.space_group_name_H-M   'P 1'
#
loop_
_entity.id
_entity.type
_entity.pdbx_description
1 polymer ?
#
loop_
_entity_poly.entity_id
_entity_poly.type
_entity_poly.pdbx_seq_one_letter_code
_entity_poly.pdbx_strand_id
1 'polypeptide(L)'
;MNQHKNIIEGDRRLSQSLLWQIQRLYFERSGMAAWQDDVVPHSISSNPVMARAYSRVVWGYLRDCAAAAQAGDMALDPAQPIYIVELGAGSGRLAHHFLHQFHDRQANGTLAGLTVKYVMTDFVPQIVEFWQQQEKLQRWVDAGLLDFALFDVTDKRLLSLRHANLTLTPDRFANPPILIANYFFDSIPQDSFVIEDGQLCENLLTLYSTQPEPNLADPTIWERLSLAYEAIPLQKSYYDVPIY
;
A
#
# COMPACT_ATOMS: atom_id res chain seq x y z
N MET A 1 36.29 21.11 -1.13
CA MET A 1 36.82 19.75 -0.95
C MET A 1 36.06 18.83 -1.89
N ASN A 2 36.74 18.25 -2.89
CA ASN A 2 36.15 17.20 -3.73
C ASN A 2 35.95 15.95 -2.85
N GLN A 3 34.74 15.79 -2.30
CA GLN A 3 34.34 14.49 -1.75
C GLN A 3 34.44 13.47 -2.89
N HIS A 4 35.22 12.43 -2.67
CA HIS A 4 35.35 11.34 -3.64
C HIS A 4 33.97 10.66 -3.71
N LYS A 5 33.25 10.87 -4.81
CA LYS A 5 31.95 10.23 -5.05
C LYS A 5 32.21 8.83 -5.60
N ASN A 6 31.84 7.82 -4.83
CA ASN A 6 31.85 6.43 -5.26
C ASN A 6 30.52 6.16 -5.98
N ILE A 7 30.56 5.64 -7.21
CA ILE A 7 29.35 5.19 -7.89
C ILE A 7 28.92 3.88 -7.24
N ILE A 8 27.68 3.82 -6.76
CA ILE A 8 27.04 2.60 -6.26
C ILE A 8 26.30 1.90 -7.40
N GLU A 9 25.60 2.69 -8.21
CA GLU A 9 24.84 2.25 -9.38
C GLU A 9 24.84 3.37 -10.41
N GLY A 10 25.08 3.03 -11.68
CA GLY A 10 25.12 3.99 -12.78
C GLY A 10 23.97 3.78 -13.77
N ASP A 11 23.42 4.89 -14.25
CA ASP A 11 22.58 5.01 -15.43
C ASP A 11 21.43 3.99 -15.49
N ARG A 12 20.66 3.91 -14.39
CA ARG A 12 19.47 3.06 -14.30
C ARG A 12 18.19 3.86 -14.38
N ARG A 13 17.15 3.27 -14.94
CA ARG A 13 15.78 3.79 -14.80
C ARG A 13 15.45 3.94 -13.32
N LEU A 14 14.76 5.02 -12.96
CA LEU A 14 14.40 5.28 -11.56
C LEU A 14 13.68 4.06 -10.95
N SER A 15 12.74 3.43 -11.65
CA SER A 15 11.98 2.26 -11.16
C SER A 15 12.83 1.03 -10.88
N GLN A 16 14.05 0.97 -11.42
CA GLN A 16 14.97 -0.14 -11.28
C GLN A 16 16.16 0.17 -10.39
N SER A 17 16.22 1.38 -9.82
CA SER A 17 17.35 1.80 -9.02
C SER A 17 17.41 1.10 -7.67
N LEU A 18 18.64 0.92 -7.17
CA LEU A 18 18.95 0.49 -5.80
C LEU A 18 18.29 1.37 -4.73
N LEU A 19 17.88 2.61 -5.02
CA LEU A 19 17.10 3.44 -4.09
C LEU A 19 15.88 2.69 -3.51
N TRP A 20 15.15 1.98 -4.37
CA TRP A 20 13.97 1.22 -3.94
C TRP A 20 14.35 -0.01 -3.12
N GLN A 21 15.49 -0.64 -3.41
CA GLN A 21 16.01 -1.72 -2.60
C GLN A 21 16.45 -1.23 -1.21
N ILE A 22 17.13 -0.08 -1.14
CA ILE A 22 17.55 0.56 0.11
C ILE A 22 16.31 0.90 0.97
N GLN A 23 15.29 1.52 0.37
CA GLN A 23 14.02 1.81 1.04
C GLN A 23 13.34 0.53 1.53
N ARG A 24 13.26 -0.51 0.69
CA ARG A 24 12.65 -1.79 1.06
C ARG A 24 13.36 -2.41 2.27
N LEU A 25 14.69 -2.47 2.24
CA LEU A 25 15.51 -3.00 3.32
C LEU A 25 15.33 -2.22 4.63
N TYR A 26 15.12 -0.90 4.54
CA TYR A 26 14.78 -0.09 5.71
C TYR A 26 13.47 -0.57 6.36
N PHE A 27 12.39 -0.74 5.60
CA PHE A 27 11.10 -1.18 6.17
C PHE A 27 11.14 -2.63 6.66
N GLU A 28 11.80 -3.55 5.95
CA GLU A 28 11.96 -4.94 6.38
C GLU A 28 12.75 -5.05 7.70
N ARG A 29 13.75 -4.18 7.91
CA ARG A 29 14.53 -4.15 9.16
C ARG A 29 13.82 -3.44 10.30
N SER A 30 13.26 -2.26 10.03
CA SER A 30 12.60 -1.44 11.03
C SER A 30 11.30 -2.09 11.49
N GLY A 31 10.57 -2.76 10.59
CA GLY A 31 9.27 -3.36 10.87
C GLY A 31 8.34 -2.35 11.58
N MET A 32 7.79 -2.75 12.72
CA MET A 32 6.92 -1.88 13.51
C MET A 32 7.62 -0.66 14.14
N ALA A 33 8.94 -0.68 14.32
CA ALA A 33 9.67 0.45 14.89
C ALA A 33 9.57 1.70 14.00
N ALA A 34 9.49 1.52 12.67
CA ALA A 34 9.26 2.62 11.72
C ALA A 34 7.99 3.43 12.05
N TRP A 35 7.00 2.77 12.64
CA TRP A 35 5.71 3.36 13.01
C TRP A 35 5.60 3.73 14.49
N GLN A 36 6.22 2.96 15.39
CA GLN A 36 6.13 3.20 16.83
C GLN A 36 6.99 4.37 17.30
N ASP A 37 8.14 4.57 16.66
CA ASP A 37 9.11 5.61 17.02
C ASP A 37 8.85 6.93 16.28
N ASP A 38 7.67 7.08 15.66
CA ASP A 38 7.24 8.25 14.86
C ASP A 38 8.24 8.65 13.74
N VAL A 39 9.10 7.73 13.31
CA VAL A 39 10.05 7.98 12.21
C VAL A 39 9.31 8.18 10.90
N VAL A 40 8.25 7.39 10.65
CA VAL A 40 7.33 7.57 9.54
C VAL A 40 6.08 8.31 10.04
N PRO A 41 5.84 9.57 9.62
CA PRO A 41 4.66 10.31 10.04
C PRO A 41 3.38 9.61 9.58
N HIS A 42 2.59 9.11 10.53
CA HIS A 42 1.37 8.36 10.22
C HIS A 42 0.11 9.04 10.77
N SER A 43 0.23 10.03 11.65
CA SER A 43 -0.91 10.60 12.39
C SER A 43 -1.90 11.35 11.50
N ILE A 44 -1.46 11.89 10.37
CA ILE A 44 -2.34 12.59 9.41
C ILE A 44 -3.30 11.64 8.69
N SER A 45 -2.86 10.41 8.39
CA SER A 45 -3.60 9.40 7.63
C SER A 45 -4.23 8.30 8.49
N SER A 46 -3.71 8.09 9.70
CA SER A 46 -4.09 6.99 10.61
C SER A 46 -4.66 7.52 11.93
N ASN A 47 -5.81 8.20 11.86
CA ASN A 47 -6.48 8.78 13.02
C ASN A 47 -8.01 8.58 12.99
N PRO A 48 -8.72 8.79 14.13
CA PRO A 48 -10.17 8.61 14.21
C PRO A 48 -10.98 9.50 13.26
N VAL A 49 -10.49 10.69 12.92
CA VAL A 49 -11.18 11.63 12.01
C VAL A 49 -11.16 11.08 10.59
N MET A 50 -10.00 10.62 10.12
CA MET A 50 -9.84 9.96 8.82
C MET A 50 -10.67 8.68 8.74
N ALA A 51 -10.60 7.82 9.76
CA ALA A 51 -11.41 6.60 9.82
C ALA A 51 -12.91 6.90 9.74
N ARG A 52 -13.38 7.99 10.38
CA ARG A 52 -14.78 8.44 10.30
C ARG A 52 -15.18 8.87 8.91
N ALA A 53 -14.32 9.64 8.25
CA ALA A 53 -14.55 10.09 6.89
C ALA A 53 -14.64 8.89 5.94
N TYR A 54 -13.69 7.95 6.03
CA TYR A 54 -13.67 6.76 5.20
C TYR A 54 -14.88 5.86 5.46
N SER A 55 -15.23 5.64 6.72
CA SER A 55 -16.45 4.90 7.09
C SER A 55 -17.71 5.52 6.47
N ARG A 56 -17.82 6.85 6.41
CA ARG A 56 -18.96 7.53 5.77
C ARG A 56 -18.98 7.39 4.26
N VAL A 57 -17.82 7.50 3.61
CA VAL A 57 -17.70 7.32 2.15
C VAL A 57 -18.05 5.88 1.77
N VAL A 58 -17.47 4.90 2.46
CA VAL A 58 -17.77 3.47 2.27
C VAL A 58 -19.25 3.19 2.52
N TRP A 59 -19.82 3.74 3.58
CA TRP A 59 -21.25 3.58 3.86
C TRP A 59 -22.14 4.13 2.74
N GLY A 60 -21.82 5.33 2.22
CA GLY A 60 -22.54 5.93 1.11
C GLY A 60 -22.46 5.06 -0.14
N TYR A 61 -21.25 4.65 -0.51
CA TYR A 61 -21.00 3.74 -1.63
C TYR A 61 -21.83 2.45 -1.53
N LEU A 62 -21.81 1.78 -0.38
CA LEU A 62 -22.54 0.52 -0.19
C LEU A 62 -24.05 0.70 -0.19
N ARG A 63 -24.57 1.83 0.28
CA ARG A 63 -25.99 2.16 0.16
C ARG A 63 -26.38 2.32 -1.31
N ASP A 64 -25.55 3.01 -2.09
CA ASP A 64 -25.81 3.25 -3.50
C ASP A 64 -25.71 1.92 -4.28
N CYS A 65 -24.77 1.03 -3.94
CA CYS A 65 -24.71 -0.33 -4.48
C CYS A 65 -25.96 -1.15 -4.12
N ALA A 66 -26.44 -1.07 -2.87
CA ALA A 66 -27.65 -1.77 -2.43
C ALA A 66 -28.89 -1.29 -3.20
N ALA A 67 -29.01 0.01 -3.44
CA ALA A 67 -30.09 0.58 -4.22
C ALA A 67 -30.03 0.15 -5.69
N ALA A 68 -28.86 0.18 -6.31
CA ALA A 68 -28.66 -0.30 -7.68
C ALA A 68 -28.95 -1.81 -7.80
N ALA A 69 -28.60 -2.62 -6.80
CA ALA A 69 -28.95 -4.03 -6.77
C ALA A 69 -30.45 -4.27 -6.67
N GLN A 70 -31.18 -3.46 -5.89
CA GLN A 70 -32.64 -3.51 -5.83
C GLN A 70 -33.30 -3.10 -7.16
N ALA A 71 -32.69 -2.18 -7.90
CA ALA A 71 -33.14 -1.78 -9.23
C ALA A 71 -32.79 -2.79 -10.34
N GLY A 72 -31.90 -3.75 -10.07
CA GLY A 72 -31.39 -4.71 -11.05
C GLY A 72 -30.24 -4.19 -11.93
N ASP A 73 -29.66 -3.04 -11.59
CA ASP A 73 -28.56 -2.41 -12.33
C ASP A 73 -27.19 -3.02 -11.99
N MET A 74 -27.11 -3.76 -10.87
CA MET A 74 -25.90 -4.49 -10.47
C MET A 74 -26.21 -5.73 -9.65
N ALA A 75 -25.26 -6.66 -9.59
CA ALA A 75 -25.33 -7.79 -8.68
C ALA A 75 -24.69 -7.44 -7.33
N LEU A 76 -25.37 -7.79 -6.24
CA LEU A 76 -24.81 -7.94 -4.91
C LEU A 76 -25.24 -9.28 -4.36
N ASP A 77 -24.30 -10.04 -3.80
CA ASP A 77 -24.53 -11.30 -3.12
C ASP A 77 -24.37 -11.09 -1.60
N PRO A 78 -25.47 -11.00 -0.83
CA PRO A 78 -25.41 -10.85 0.63
C PRO A 78 -24.76 -12.02 1.36
N ALA A 79 -24.68 -13.20 0.73
CA ALA A 79 -24.01 -14.37 1.31
C ALA A 79 -22.48 -14.32 1.18
N GLN A 80 -21.96 -13.40 0.38
CA GLN A 80 -20.53 -13.18 0.20
C GLN A 80 -20.09 -11.87 0.87
N PRO A 81 -18.86 -11.81 1.42
CA PRO A 81 -18.37 -10.58 2.00
C PRO A 81 -18.07 -9.52 0.93
N ILE A 82 -18.22 -8.26 1.30
CA ILE A 82 -17.57 -7.13 0.64
C ILE A 82 -16.20 -6.96 1.29
N TYR A 83 -15.15 -7.02 0.49
CA TYR A 83 -13.78 -6.84 0.97
C TYR A 83 -13.37 -5.37 0.90
N ILE A 84 -12.86 -4.85 2.01
CA ILE A 84 -12.07 -3.62 2.06
C ILE A 84 -10.61 -4.05 2.19
N VAL A 85 -9.77 -3.74 1.19
CA VAL A 85 -8.34 -4.04 1.22
C VAL A 85 -7.59 -2.75 1.49
N GLU A 86 -6.86 -2.68 2.60
CA GLU A 86 -5.95 -1.57 2.91
C GLU A 86 -4.53 -1.96 2.50
N LEU A 87 -3.98 -1.24 1.53
CA LEU A 87 -2.61 -1.39 1.04
C LEU A 87 -1.65 -0.63 1.95
N GLY A 88 -0.70 -1.34 2.57
CA GLY A 88 0.28 -0.75 3.47
C GLY A 88 -0.39 -0.15 4.71
N ALA A 89 -1.06 -0.97 5.52
CA ALA A 89 -1.84 -0.50 6.67
C ALA A 89 -0.98 0.06 7.84
N GLY A 90 0.36 -0.04 7.73
CA GLY A 90 1.33 0.56 8.64
C GLY A 90 1.09 0.20 10.11
N SER A 91 0.73 1.19 10.93
CA SER A 91 0.44 0.93 12.35
C SER A 91 -0.83 0.11 12.62
N GLY A 92 -1.73 -0.01 11.64
CA GLY A 92 -3.06 -0.62 11.79
C GLY A 92 -4.09 0.25 12.54
N ARG A 93 -3.72 1.47 12.95
CA ARG A 93 -4.62 2.38 13.67
C ARG A 93 -5.82 2.83 12.85
N LEU A 94 -5.65 3.02 11.53
CA LEU A 94 -6.75 3.37 10.64
C LEU A 94 -7.82 2.26 10.64
N ALA A 95 -7.41 1.03 10.35
CA ALA A 95 -8.27 -0.15 10.37
C ALA A 95 -9.00 -0.32 11.72
N HIS A 96 -8.26 -0.22 12.84
CA HIS A 96 -8.86 -0.28 14.17
C HIS A 96 -9.98 0.76 14.35
N HIS A 97 -9.72 2.03 14.04
CA HIS A 97 -10.74 3.07 14.17
C HIS A 97 -11.88 2.91 13.17
N PHE A 98 -11.60 2.43 11.96
CA PHE A 98 -12.61 2.19 10.94
C PHE A 98 -13.57 1.10 11.38
N LEU A 99 -13.07 -0.05 11.81
CA LEU A 99 -13.86 -1.22 12.21
C LEU A 99 -14.88 -0.85 13.30
N HIS A 100 -14.44 -0.12 14.33
CA HIS A 100 -15.33 0.41 15.35
C HIS A 100 -16.43 1.27 14.75
N GLN A 101 -16.05 2.34 14.04
CA GLN A 101 -17.01 3.33 13.56
C GLN A 101 -17.98 2.78 12.51
N PHE A 102 -17.51 1.89 11.64
CA PHE A 102 -18.30 1.29 10.58
C PHE A 102 -19.28 0.25 11.15
N HIS A 103 -18.82 -0.71 11.94
CA HIS A 103 -19.70 -1.78 12.44
C HIS A 103 -20.66 -1.30 13.53
N ASP A 104 -20.31 -0.30 14.34
CA ASP A 104 -21.25 0.33 15.28
C ASP A 104 -22.43 0.97 14.52
N ARG A 105 -22.16 1.57 13.35
CA ARG A 105 -23.19 2.12 12.46
C ARG A 105 -23.98 1.02 11.74
N GLN A 106 -23.30 -0.05 11.33
CA GLN A 106 -23.90 -1.15 10.58
C GLN A 106 -24.96 -1.91 11.37
N ALA A 107 -24.69 -2.17 12.65
CA ALA A 107 -25.60 -2.92 13.53
C ALA A 107 -27.01 -2.30 13.64
N ASN A 108 -27.16 -1.00 13.32
CA ASN A 108 -28.40 -0.24 13.45
C ASN A 108 -28.89 0.37 12.13
N GLY A 109 -28.34 -0.07 10.99
CA GLY A 109 -28.53 0.60 9.70
C GLY A 109 -29.07 -0.28 8.59
N THR A 110 -29.31 0.34 7.44
CA THR A 110 -29.83 -0.30 6.21
C THR A 110 -28.89 -1.34 5.59
N LEU A 111 -27.64 -1.42 6.07
CA LEU A 111 -26.61 -2.35 5.57
C LEU A 111 -26.37 -3.52 6.54
N ALA A 112 -27.25 -3.75 7.52
CA ALA A 112 -27.10 -4.81 8.52
C ALA A 112 -27.03 -6.23 7.92
N GLY A 113 -27.61 -6.44 6.73
CA GLY A 113 -27.59 -7.73 6.03
C GLY A 113 -26.33 -7.99 5.19
N LEU A 114 -25.38 -7.05 5.13
CA LEU A 114 -24.15 -7.21 4.36
C LEU A 114 -22.99 -7.55 5.28
N THR A 115 -22.14 -8.50 4.90
CA THR A 115 -20.88 -8.73 5.60
C THR A 115 -19.80 -7.86 4.97
N VAL A 116 -19.20 -6.96 5.74
CA VAL A 116 -18.06 -6.13 5.30
C VAL A 116 -16.83 -6.61 6.05
N LYS A 117 -15.86 -7.15 5.31
CA LYS A 117 -14.60 -7.68 5.85
C LYS A 117 -13.45 -6.77 5.48
N TYR A 118 -12.72 -6.31 6.48
CA TYR A 118 -11.51 -5.53 6.31
C TYR A 118 -10.30 -6.46 6.19
N VAL A 119 -9.38 -6.17 5.27
CA VAL A 119 -8.14 -6.90 5.06
C VAL A 119 -7.00 -5.91 5.17
N MET A 120 -6.22 -6.03 6.25
CA MET A 120 -5.00 -5.24 6.43
C MET A 120 -3.85 -5.92 5.72
N THR A 121 -3.09 -5.17 4.92
CA THR A 121 -1.97 -5.72 4.16
C THR A 121 -0.69 -4.92 4.37
N ASP A 122 0.43 -5.64 4.35
CA ASP A 122 1.78 -5.08 4.31
C ASP A 122 2.70 -6.08 3.57
N PHE A 123 3.84 -5.61 3.06
CA PHE A 123 4.82 -6.50 2.47
C PHE A 123 5.80 -7.07 3.50
N VAL A 124 5.90 -6.45 4.69
CA VAL A 124 6.78 -6.84 5.79
C VAL A 124 6.09 -7.88 6.69
N PRO A 125 6.57 -9.14 6.74
CA PRO A 125 5.93 -10.20 7.54
C PRO A 125 5.78 -9.88 9.02
N GLN A 126 6.78 -9.23 9.61
CA GLN A 126 6.81 -8.88 11.03
C GLN A 126 5.71 -7.89 11.42
N ILE A 127 5.29 -7.02 10.49
CA ILE A 127 4.17 -6.09 10.70
C ILE A 127 2.85 -6.87 10.74
N VAL A 128 2.67 -7.83 9.83
CA VAL A 128 1.49 -8.70 9.80
C VAL A 128 1.40 -9.54 11.08
N GLU A 129 2.51 -10.16 11.48
CA GLU A 129 2.61 -10.94 12.72
C GLU A 129 2.30 -10.09 13.96
N PHE A 130 2.79 -8.85 13.98
CA PHE A 130 2.49 -7.91 15.06
C PHE A 130 0.99 -7.63 15.18
N TRP A 131 0.27 -7.38 14.06
CA TRP A 131 -1.17 -7.14 14.09
C TRP A 131 -1.96 -8.36 14.57
N GLN A 132 -1.55 -9.58 14.17
CA GLN A 132 -2.17 -10.83 14.60
C GLN A 132 -2.09 -11.06 16.11
N GLN A 133 -1.14 -10.42 16.79
CA GLN A 133 -0.97 -10.49 18.24
C GLN A 133 -1.72 -9.38 19.00
N GLN A 134 -2.37 -8.43 18.31
CA GLN A 134 -3.04 -7.31 18.97
C GLN A 134 -4.42 -7.71 19.52
N GLU A 135 -4.54 -7.74 20.84
CA GLU A 135 -5.81 -8.03 21.53
C GLU A 135 -6.97 -7.12 21.09
N LYS A 136 -6.67 -5.85 20.78
CA LYS A 136 -7.67 -4.87 20.30
C LYS A 136 -8.26 -5.21 18.92
N LEU A 137 -7.56 -6.02 18.14
CA LEU A 137 -8.01 -6.48 16.82
C LEU A 137 -8.71 -7.84 16.89
N GLN A 138 -8.41 -8.66 17.91
CA GLN A 138 -8.86 -10.05 18.01
C GLN A 138 -10.38 -10.20 17.89
N ARG A 139 -11.16 -9.32 18.53
CA ARG A 139 -12.63 -9.36 18.47
C ARG A 139 -13.19 -9.29 17.04
N TRP A 140 -12.49 -8.60 16.14
CA TRP A 140 -12.90 -8.46 14.73
C TRP A 140 -12.46 -9.65 13.90
N VAL A 141 -11.30 -10.22 14.23
CA VAL A 141 -10.79 -11.45 13.62
C VAL A 141 -11.72 -12.62 13.93
N ASP A 142 -12.06 -12.81 15.21
CA ASP A 142 -12.95 -13.88 15.68
C ASP A 142 -14.36 -13.77 15.07
N ALA A 143 -14.84 -12.54 14.84
CA ALA A 143 -16.10 -12.28 14.16
C ALA A 143 -16.04 -12.47 12.64
N GLY A 144 -14.87 -12.77 12.07
CA GLY A 144 -14.66 -12.87 10.63
C GLY A 144 -14.79 -11.52 9.89
N LEU A 145 -14.64 -10.40 10.59
CA LEU A 145 -14.76 -9.04 10.05
C LEU A 145 -13.40 -8.39 9.75
N LEU A 146 -12.31 -8.95 10.27
CA LEU A 146 -10.94 -8.53 9.99
C LEU A 146 -10.09 -9.74 9.59
N ASP A 147 -9.26 -9.57 8.57
CA ASP A 147 -8.23 -10.53 8.18
C ASP A 147 -6.93 -9.80 7.82
N PHE A 148 -5.86 -10.57 7.62
CA PHE A 148 -4.54 -10.06 7.30
C PHE A 148 -3.99 -10.78 6.08
N ALA A 149 -3.15 -10.11 5.29
CA ALA A 149 -2.43 -10.75 4.21
C ALA A 149 -1.09 -10.06 3.95
N LEU A 150 -0.12 -10.84 3.46
CA LEU A 150 1.07 -10.25 2.86
C LEU A 150 0.68 -9.73 1.47
N PHE A 151 1.06 -8.49 1.19
CA PHE A 151 0.90 -7.89 -0.12
C PHE A 151 2.15 -7.10 -0.47
N ASP A 152 2.77 -7.49 -1.57
CA ASP A 152 3.91 -6.81 -2.15
C ASP A 152 3.53 -6.42 -3.57
N VAL A 153 3.42 -5.13 -3.86
CA VAL A 153 3.00 -4.65 -5.20
C VAL A 153 3.98 -5.06 -6.30
N THR A 154 5.24 -5.31 -5.94
CA THR A 154 6.28 -5.74 -6.88
C THR A 154 6.19 -7.23 -7.19
N ASP A 155 5.37 -7.96 -6.45
CA ASP A 155 5.18 -9.38 -6.59
C ASP A 155 3.71 -9.73 -6.87
N LYS A 156 3.43 -10.22 -8.07
CA LYS A 156 2.06 -10.47 -8.59
C LYS A 156 1.38 -11.69 -7.94
N ARG A 157 1.70 -12.00 -6.69
CA ARG A 157 1.08 -13.09 -5.92
C ARG A 157 -0.38 -12.77 -5.62
N LEU A 158 -1.17 -13.83 -5.55
CA LEU A 158 -2.54 -13.74 -5.07
C LEU A 158 -2.56 -13.40 -3.58
N LEU A 159 -3.62 -12.71 -3.15
CA LEU A 159 -3.77 -12.29 -1.76
C LEU A 159 -4.27 -13.47 -0.91
N SER A 160 -3.38 -14.09 -0.13
CA SER A 160 -3.73 -15.17 0.79
C SER A 160 -4.05 -14.63 2.18
N LEU A 161 -5.32 -14.70 2.56
CA LEU A 161 -5.83 -14.32 3.88
C LEU A 161 -5.35 -15.30 4.95
N ARG A 162 -4.74 -14.77 6.00
CA ARG A 162 -4.06 -15.55 7.04
C ARG A 162 -5.04 -16.25 7.97
N HIS A 163 -6.12 -15.58 8.37
CA HIS A 163 -7.07 -16.13 9.34
C HIS A 163 -8.13 -17.00 8.65
N ALA A 164 -8.77 -16.50 7.58
CA ALA A 164 -9.76 -17.26 6.83
C ALA A 164 -9.16 -18.44 6.04
N ASN A 165 -7.82 -18.52 5.93
CA ASN A 165 -7.11 -19.50 5.09
C ASN A 165 -7.69 -19.55 3.66
N LEU A 166 -7.93 -18.37 3.09
CA LEU A 166 -8.58 -18.17 1.80
C LEU A 166 -7.66 -17.37 0.90
N THR A 167 -7.44 -17.84 -0.33
CA THR A 167 -6.77 -17.04 -1.35
C THR A 167 -7.80 -16.30 -2.18
N LEU A 168 -7.71 -14.97 -2.22
CA LEU A 168 -8.57 -14.13 -3.04
C LEU A 168 -8.04 -14.12 -4.47
N THR A 169 -8.80 -14.73 -5.37
CA THR A 169 -8.65 -14.65 -6.82
C THR A 169 -9.72 -13.71 -7.39
N PRO A 170 -9.57 -13.19 -8.61
CA PRO A 170 -10.58 -12.30 -9.22
C PRO A 170 -12.01 -12.86 -9.18
N ASP A 171 -12.19 -14.17 -9.34
CA ASP A 171 -13.47 -14.88 -9.25
C ASP A 171 -14.07 -14.96 -7.83
N ARG A 172 -13.29 -14.66 -6.79
CA ARG A 172 -13.73 -14.66 -5.39
C ARG A 172 -14.28 -13.33 -4.92
N PHE A 173 -14.20 -12.28 -5.75
CA PHE A 173 -14.86 -11.00 -5.50
C PHE A 173 -16.28 -11.02 -6.08
N ALA A 174 -17.21 -11.66 -5.37
CA ALA A 174 -18.62 -11.69 -5.76
C ALA A 174 -19.31 -10.32 -5.57
N ASN A 175 -18.77 -9.48 -4.69
CA ASN A 175 -19.22 -8.12 -4.46
C ASN A 175 -18.12 -7.11 -4.82
N PRO A 176 -18.47 -5.86 -5.16
CA PRO A 176 -17.49 -4.83 -5.49
C PRO A 176 -16.49 -4.60 -4.35
N PRO A 177 -15.18 -4.82 -4.57
CA PRO A 177 -14.18 -4.56 -3.54
C PRO A 177 -13.98 -3.05 -3.35
N ILE A 178 -13.43 -2.71 -2.19
CA ILE A 178 -13.04 -1.34 -1.84
C ILE A 178 -11.55 -1.37 -1.55
N LEU A 179 -10.80 -0.44 -2.14
CA LEU A 179 -9.36 -0.31 -1.94
C LEU A 179 -9.06 0.98 -1.16
N ILE A 180 -8.26 0.86 -0.09
CA ILE A 180 -7.70 2.00 0.64
C ILE A 180 -6.19 1.98 0.43
N ALA A 181 -5.62 3.06 -0.09
CA ALA A 181 -4.21 3.15 -0.47
C ALA A 181 -3.59 4.49 -0.04
N ASN A 182 -3.60 4.75 1.27
CA ASN A 182 -3.07 5.98 1.83
C ASN A 182 -1.54 5.99 1.77
N TYR A 183 -0.95 6.97 1.08
CA TYR A 183 0.52 7.08 0.96
C TYR A 183 1.19 5.78 0.49
N PHE A 184 0.46 5.01 -0.33
CA PHE A 184 0.97 3.75 -0.86
C PHE A 184 1.71 4.01 -2.17
N PHE A 185 1.07 4.69 -3.12
CA PHE A 185 1.60 4.87 -4.49
C PHE A 185 2.82 5.82 -4.58
N ASP A 186 3.02 6.68 -3.60
CA ASP A 186 4.23 7.52 -3.47
C ASP A 186 5.43 6.78 -2.86
N SER A 187 5.21 5.55 -2.36
CA SER A 187 6.24 4.71 -1.72
C SER A 187 6.68 3.52 -2.57
N ILE A 188 6.22 3.40 -3.82
CA ILE A 188 6.52 2.27 -4.72
C ILE A 188 7.38 2.72 -5.91
N PRO A 189 8.07 1.79 -6.60
CA PRO A 189 8.92 2.14 -7.73
C PRO A 189 8.20 2.92 -8.83
N GLN A 190 8.83 4.01 -9.28
CA GLN A 190 8.32 4.90 -10.31
C GLN A 190 9.40 5.17 -11.37
N ASP A 191 8.98 5.32 -12.61
CA ASP A 191 9.86 5.86 -13.66
C ASP A 191 9.82 7.39 -13.68
N SER A 192 10.88 8.01 -14.19
CA SER A 192 11.00 9.45 -14.32
C SER A 192 11.27 9.80 -15.78
N PHE A 193 10.47 10.73 -16.31
CA PHE A 193 10.57 11.21 -17.69
C PHE A 193 10.60 12.73 -17.71
N VAL A 194 11.24 13.28 -18.73
CA VAL A 194 11.28 14.72 -19.00
C VAL A 194 11.05 14.96 -20.48
N ILE A 195 10.48 16.12 -20.84
CA ILE A 195 10.37 16.55 -22.22
C ILE A 195 11.41 17.65 -22.44
N GLU A 196 12.36 17.41 -23.35
CA GLU A 196 13.39 18.36 -23.75
C GLU A 196 13.31 18.60 -25.25
N ASP A 197 13.24 19.87 -25.68
CA ASP A 197 13.12 20.28 -27.09
C ASP A 197 12.02 19.54 -27.88
N GLY A 198 10.90 19.23 -27.21
CA GLY A 198 9.76 18.53 -27.80
C GLY A 198 9.94 17.01 -27.94
N GLN A 199 11.04 16.45 -27.42
CA GLN A 199 11.32 15.03 -27.38
C GLN A 199 11.08 14.46 -25.98
N LEU A 200 10.42 13.30 -25.88
CA LEU A 200 10.31 12.56 -24.62
C LEU A 200 11.65 11.88 -24.31
N CYS A 201 12.20 12.18 -23.15
CA CYS A 201 13.40 11.59 -22.60
C CYS A 201 13.06 10.77 -21.34
N GLU A 202 13.73 9.64 -21.15
CA GLU A 202 13.79 9.00 -19.83
C GLU A 202 14.91 9.63 -19.00
N ASN A 203 14.69 9.76 -17.69
CA ASN A 203 15.72 10.17 -16.76
C ASN A 203 16.42 8.93 -16.21
N LEU A 204 17.65 8.70 -16.65
CA LEU A 204 18.54 7.73 -16.04
C LEU A 204 19.13 8.31 -14.76
N LEU A 205 19.19 7.49 -13.72
CA LEU A 205 19.69 7.82 -12.40
C LEU A 205 21.04 7.14 -12.18
N THR A 206 22.03 7.95 -11.79
CA THR A 206 23.27 7.46 -11.17
C THR A 206 23.27 7.78 -9.68
N LEU A 207 23.47 6.74 -8.88
CA LEU A 207 23.53 6.78 -7.42
C LEU A 207 24.99 6.80 -6.96
N TYR A 208 25.36 7.85 -6.23
CA TYR A 208 26.68 8.00 -5.62
C TYR A 208 26.60 7.92 -4.10
N SER A 209 27.71 7.52 -3.46
CA SER A 209 27.95 7.74 -2.04
C SER A 209 29.31 8.38 -1.77
N THR A 210 29.44 9.05 -0.63
CA THR A 210 30.71 9.54 -0.09
C THR A 210 31.68 8.41 0.28
N GLN A 211 31.24 7.15 0.30
CA GLN A 211 32.05 5.96 0.59
C GLN A 211 31.56 4.71 -0.16
N PRO A 212 32.33 3.61 -0.20
CA PRO A 212 31.80 2.32 -0.63
C PRO A 212 30.67 1.83 0.30
N GLU A 213 29.58 1.30 -0.26
CA GLU A 213 28.40 0.81 0.49
C GLU A 213 28.24 -0.72 0.38
N PRO A 214 29.00 -1.54 1.12
CA PRO A 214 28.86 -3.00 1.10
C PRO A 214 27.56 -3.48 1.79
N ASN A 215 26.89 -2.62 2.56
CA ASN A 215 25.66 -2.91 3.27
C ASN A 215 24.59 -1.86 2.96
N LEU A 216 23.73 -2.14 1.99
CA LEU A 216 22.63 -1.25 1.57
C LEU A 216 21.54 -1.05 2.65
N ALA A 217 21.60 -1.82 3.74
CA ALA A 217 20.62 -1.79 4.80
C ALA A 217 21.11 -1.03 6.06
N ASP A 218 22.21 -0.29 5.94
CA ASP A 218 22.64 0.67 6.95
C ASP A 218 21.63 1.82 7.07
N PRO A 219 21.02 2.07 8.25
CA PRO A 219 20.01 3.12 8.42
C PRO A 219 20.53 4.53 8.11
N THR A 220 21.84 4.76 8.20
CA THR A 220 22.48 6.07 7.95
C THR A 220 22.87 6.27 6.49
N ILE A 221 22.61 5.29 5.61
CA ILE A 221 23.03 5.34 4.20
C ILE A 221 22.50 6.60 3.49
N TRP A 222 21.27 7.01 3.79
CA TRP A 222 20.61 8.19 3.18
C TRP A 222 21.39 9.50 3.35
N GLU A 223 22.17 9.63 4.43
CA GLU A 223 22.99 10.83 4.68
C GLU A 223 24.21 10.92 3.76
N ARG A 224 24.57 9.81 3.12
CA ARG A 224 25.76 9.68 2.26
C ARG A 224 25.42 9.62 0.78
N LEU A 225 24.16 9.36 0.43
CA LEU A 225 23.72 9.22 -0.95
C LEU A 225 23.59 10.59 -1.64
N SER A 226 23.97 10.63 -2.91
CA SER A 226 23.62 11.73 -3.80
C SER A 226 23.21 11.19 -5.16
N LEU A 227 22.25 11.87 -5.79
CA LEU A 227 21.62 11.47 -7.04
C LEU A 227 22.11 12.38 -8.17
N ALA A 228 22.36 11.81 -9.34
CA ALA A 228 22.46 12.57 -10.58
C ALA A 228 21.52 11.98 -11.62
N TYR A 229 20.83 12.83 -12.37
CA TYR A 229 19.94 12.43 -13.44
C TYR A 229 20.50 12.85 -14.78
N GLU A 230 20.41 11.97 -15.77
CA GLU A 230 20.71 12.25 -17.16
C GLU A 230 19.47 11.96 -18.00
N ALA A 231 19.00 12.98 -18.72
CA ALA A 231 17.90 12.84 -19.66
C ALA A 231 18.44 12.26 -20.98
N ILE A 232 17.91 11.10 -21.39
CA ILE A 232 18.24 10.50 -22.69
C ILE A 232 16.98 10.29 -23.53
N PRO A 233 17.03 10.54 -24.85
CA PRO A 233 15.91 10.30 -25.74
C PRO A 233 15.34 8.88 -25.61
N LEU A 234 14.03 8.79 -25.33
CA LEU A 234 13.34 7.51 -25.20
C LEU A 234 13.29 6.81 -26.57
N GLN A 235 14.08 5.76 -26.75
CA GLN A 235 14.16 5.02 -28.03
C GLN A 235 12.91 4.18 -28.30
N LYS A 236 12.30 3.63 -27.24
CA LYS A 236 11.11 2.76 -27.32
C LYS A 236 10.32 2.88 -26.02
N SER A 237 8.98 2.86 -26.12
CA SER A 237 8.12 2.75 -24.94
C SER A 237 8.44 1.50 -24.11
N TYR A 238 8.54 1.67 -22.80
CA TYR A 238 8.62 0.57 -21.83
C TYR A 238 7.27 -0.04 -21.49
N TYR A 239 6.17 0.61 -21.89
CA TYR A 239 4.81 0.19 -21.59
C TYR A 239 4.08 -0.19 -22.86
N ASP A 240 3.16 -1.16 -22.71
CA ASP A 240 2.29 -1.63 -23.80
C ASP A 240 1.23 -0.57 -24.17
N VAL A 241 0.99 0.41 -23.30
CA VAL A 241 0.09 1.54 -23.52
C VAL A 241 0.92 2.77 -23.90
N PRO A 242 0.52 3.57 -24.89
CA PRO A 242 1.21 4.81 -25.24
C PRO A 242 1.29 5.75 -24.03
N ILE A 243 2.46 6.40 -23.86
CA ILE A 243 2.69 7.39 -22.81
C ILE A 243 2.12 8.78 -23.24
N TYR A 244 1.67 8.91 -24.50
CA TYR A 244 1.04 10.08 -25.09
C TYR A 244 0.31 9.68 -26.39
#